data_AF-A0A0S8EMX3-F1
#
_entry.id   AF-A0A0S8EMX3-F1
#
_cell.length_a   1.000
_cell.length_b   1.000
_cell.length_c   1.000
_cell.angle_alpha   90.00
_cell.angle_beta   90.00
_cell.angle_gamma   90.00
#
_symmetry.space_group_name_H-M   'P 1'
#
loop_
_entity.id
_entity.type
_entity.pdbx_description
1 polymer ?
#
loop_
_entity_poly.entity_id
_entity_poly.type
_entity_poly.pdbx_seq_one_letter_code
_entity_poly.pdbx_strand_id
1 'polypeptide(L)'
;MIVGMVAYVTGCSSKASEDKPLDQVKAEAQKMNADQLQAKVAEYKQAIEAKKPEIEKLQKELGTGLTGVLSGKKPENADELKAKLEKLQASVKALTERMEIYASELKSKQGG
;
A
#
# COMPACT_ATOMS: atom_id res chain seq x y z
N MET A 1 18.28 28.64 -25.99
CA MET A 1 17.34 28.12 -24.99
C MET A 1 17.12 26.65 -25.31
N ILE A 2 17.85 25.77 -24.63
CA ILE A 2 17.80 24.34 -24.91
C ILE A 2 16.47 23.79 -24.38
N VAL A 3 15.67 23.35 -25.33
CA VAL A 3 14.56 22.41 -25.19
C VAL A 3 15.06 21.22 -24.36
N GLY A 4 14.54 21.09 -23.14
CA GLY A 4 14.87 20.02 -22.20
C GLY A 4 13.60 19.36 -21.70
N MET A 5 12.90 18.72 -22.63
CA MET A 5 11.95 17.63 -22.42
C MET A 5 12.13 16.90 -21.08
N VAL A 6 11.27 17.22 -20.11
CA VAL A 6 10.88 16.24 -19.09
C VAL A 6 9.43 15.87 -19.36
N ALA A 7 9.25 15.21 -20.51
CA ALA A 7 8.13 14.30 -20.71
C ALA A 7 8.33 13.13 -19.73
N TYR A 8 7.91 13.30 -18.47
CA TYR A 8 7.64 12.21 -17.54
C TYR A 8 6.38 11.48 -18.04
N VAL A 9 6.47 10.86 -19.21
CA VAL A 9 5.39 10.08 -19.82
C VAL A 9 5.93 8.71 -20.22
N THR A 10 6.52 8.00 -19.27
CA THR A 10 6.69 6.54 -19.34
C THR A 10 6.68 6.00 -17.91
N GLY A 11 5.48 5.65 -17.43
CA GLY A 11 5.31 5.01 -16.14
C GLY A 11 4.12 5.49 -15.32
N CYS A 12 2.91 5.55 -15.91
CA CYS A 12 1.68 5.26 -15.14
C CYS A 12 1.70 3.77 -14.73
N SER A 13 2.70 3.37 -13.95
CA SER A 13 2.54 2.33 -12.96
C SER A 13 2.15 3.07 -11.69
N SER A 14 0.89 3.51 -11.63
CA SER A 14 0.26 4.16 -10.47
C SER A 14 0.15 3.16 -9.32
N LYS A 15 1.28 2.65 -8.85
CA LYS A 15 1.35 1.93 -7.58
C LYS A 15 1.51 3.01 -6.52
N ALA A 16 0.54 3.06 -5.63
CA ALA A 16 0.59 3.90 -4.44
C ALA A 16 1.98 3.82 -3.78
N SER A 17 2.55 4.98 -3.42
CA SER A 17 3.93 5.05 -2.93
C SER A 17 4.00 4.61 -1.47
N GLU A 18 4.90 3.68 -1.19
CA GLU A 18 5.11 3.12 0.15
C GLU A 18 6.25 3.83 0.90
N ASP A 19 7.10 4.56 0.18
CA ASP A 19 8.33 5.15 0.69
C ASP A 19 8.25 6.66 0.86
N LYS A 20 7.22 7.31 0.30
CA LYS A 20 7.07 8.77 0.40
C LYS A 20 6.95 9.20 1.86
N PRO A 21 7.76 10.14 2.37
CA PRO A 21 7.64 10.60 3.76
C PRO A 21 6.24 11.13 4.07
N LEU A 22 5.72 10.85 5.27
CA LEU A 22 4.35 11.22 5.65
C LEU A 22 4.14 12.75 5.58
N ASP A 23 5.14 13.56 5.87
CA ASP A 23 5.04 15.03 5.77
C ASP A 23 4.89 15.51 4.32
N GLN A 24 5.53 14.83 3.36
CA GLN A 24 5.32 15.11 1.94
C GLN A 24 3.91 14.70 1.51
N VAL A 25 3.42 13.55 1.99
CA VAL A 25 2.06 13.07 1.71
C VAL A 25 1.01 14.06 2.24
N LYS A 26 1.19 14.60 3.46
CA LYS A 26 0.35 15.64 4.03
C LYS A 26 0.38 16.92 3.20
N ALA A 27 1.58 17.40 2.84
CA ALA A 27 1.73 18.62 2.04
C ALA A 27 1.14 18.48 0.63
N GLU A 28 1.20 17.29 0.03
CA GLU A 28 0.52 16.99 -1.23
C GLU A 28 -1.00 16.99 -1.06
N ALA A 29 -1.51 16.29 -0.04
CA ALA A 29 -2.95 16.18 0.23
C ALA A 29 -3.60 17.57 0.37
N GLN A 30 -2.99 18.46 1.15
CA GLN A 30 -3.49 19.82 1.38
C GLN A 30 -3.68 20.63 0.08
N LYS A 31 -2.85 20.37 -0.94
CA LYS A 31 -2.87 21.06 -2.25
C LYS A 31 -3.86 20.43 -3.24
N MET A 32 -4.38 19.25 -2.95
CA MET A 32 -5.31 18.54 -3.82
C MET A 32 -6.76 19.02 -3.61
N ASN A 33 -7.58 18.89 -4.66
CA ASN A 33 -9.03 19.05 -4.53
C ASN A 33 -9.70 17.71 -4.13
N ALA A 34 -11.01 17.74 -3.88
CA ALA A 34 -11.75 16.57 -3.44
C ALA A 34 -11.68 15.40 -4.43
N ASP A 35 -11.79 15.65 -5.73
CA ASP A 35 -11.73 14.61 -6.76
C ASP A 35 -10.35 13.94 -6.81
N GLN A 36 -9.28 14.73 -6.71
CA GLN A 36 -7.90 14.23 -6.66
C GLN A 36 -7.64 13.40 -5.40
N LEU A 37 -8.14 13.85 -4.25
CA LEU A 37 -8.03 13.11 -2.99
C LEU A 37 -8.80 11.80 -3.04
N GLN A 38 -10.02 11.80 -3.60
CA GLN A 38 -10.83 10.59 -3.78
C GLN A 38 -10.12 9.59 -4.71
N ALA A 39 -9.54 10.06 -5.81
CA ALA A 39 -8.74 9.23 -6.71
C ALA A 39 -7.53 8.62 -5.98
N LYS A 40 -6.84 9.41 -5.14
CA LYS A 40 -5.71 8.91 -4.34
C LYS A 40 -6.14 7.88 -3.29
N VAL A 41 -7.24 8.11 -2.57
CA VAL A 41 -7.78 7.11 -1.64
C VAL A 41 -8.09 5.80 -2.36
N ALA A 42 -8.70 5.87 -3.56
CA ALA A 42 -8.98 4.68 -4.36
C ALA A 42 -7.69 3.97 -4.82
N GLU A 43 -6.68 4.71 -5.28
CA GLU A 43 -5.37 4.17 -5.68
C GLU A 43 -4.70 3.39 -4.54
N TYR A 44 -4.64 3.97 -3.34
CA TYR A 44 -4.04 3.31 -2.18
C TYR A 44 -4.88 2.11 -1.71
N LYS A 45 -6.21 2.21 -1.74
CA LYS A 45 -7.10 1.09 -1.42
C LYS A 45 -6.87 -0.09 -2.36
N GLN A 46 -6.79 0.14 -3.67
CA GLN A 46 -6.50 -0.89 -4.66
C GLN A 46 -5.12 -1.53 -4.44
N ALA A 47 -4.10 -0.72 -4.12
CA ALA A 47 -2.77 -1.24 -3.82
C ALA A 47 -2.74 -2.14 -2.57
N ILE A 48 -3.51 -1.79 -1.53
CA ILE A 48 -3.69 -2.62 -0.33
C ILE A 48 -4.43 -3.92 -0.67
N GLU A 49 -5.52 -3.84 -1.43
CA GLU A 49 -6.32 -5.02 -1.81
C GLU A 49 -5.53 -5.99 -2.68
N ALA A 50 -4.67 -5.49 -3.58
CA ALA A 50 -3.80 -6.32 -4.41
C ALA A 50 -2.78 -7.15 -3.59
N LYS A 51 -2.45 -6.72 -2.37
CA LYS A 51 -1.51 -7.44 -1.48
C LYS A 51 -2.19 -8.50 -0.61
N LYS A 52 -3.51 -8.42 -0.39
CA LYS A 52 -4.26 -9.38 0.44
C LYS A 52 -4.09 -10.85 -0.02
N PRO A 53 -4.18 -11.19 -1.32
CA PRO A 53 -4.02 -12.58 -1.75
C PRO A 53 -2.64 -13.16 -1.44
N GLU A 54 -1.59 -12.33 -1.50
CA GLU A 54 -0.23 -12.75 -1.17
C GLU A 54 -0.04 -12.96 0.33
N ILE A 55 -0.65 -12.11 1.18
CA ILE A 55 -0.71 -12.34 2.64
C ILE A 55 -1.39 -13.67 2.95
N GLU A 56 -2.57 -13.92 2.36
CA GLU A 56 -3.32 -15.16 2.58
C GLU A 56 -2.54 -16.39 2.10
N LYS A 57 -1.84 -16.27 0.96
CA LYS A 57 -0.97 -17.34 0.44
C LYS A 57 0.16 -17.64 1.42
N LEU A 58 0.89 -16.63 1.89
CA LEU A 58 2.01 -16.81 2.82
C LEU A 58 1.55 -17.40 4.15
N GLN A 59 0.38 -16.99 4.66
CA GLN A 59 -0.22 -17.58 5.87
C GLN A 59 -0.60 -19.06 5.68
N LYS A 60 -1.12 -19.43 4.51
CA LYS A 60 -1.39 -20.84 4.18
C LYS A 60 -0.09 -21.64 4.10
N GLU A 61 0.94 -21.12 3.44
CA GLU A 61 2.25 -21.77 3.30
C GLU A 61 2.97 -21.91 4.65
N LEU A 62 2.86 -20.92 5.53
CA LEU A 62 3.36 -20.98 6.91
C LEU A 62 2.65 -22.01 7.78
N GLY A 63 1.56 -22.60 7.28
CA GLY A 63 0.74 -23.52 8.04
C GLY A 63 -0.04 -22.86 9.17
N THR A 64 -0.19 -21.52 9.17
CA THR A 64 -1.03 -20.81 10.15
C THR A 64 -2.53 -20.88 9.80
N GLY A 65 -2.88 -21.41 8.63
CA GLY A 65 -4.26 -21.80 8.31
C GLY A 65 -4.68 -23.11 8.97
N LEU A 66 -5.98 -23.40 9.00
CA LEU A 66 -6.58 -24.59 9.63
C LEU A 66 -5.84 -25.90 9.28
N THR A 67 -5.45 -26.08 8.01
CA THR A 67 -4.72 -27.27 7.53
C THR A 67 -3.33 -27.42 8.12
N GLY A 68 -2.59 -26.34 8.33
CA GLY A 68 -1.22 -26.41 8.87
C GLY A 68 -1.19 -26.64 10.37
N VAL A 69 -2.15 -26.07 11.11
CA VAL A 69 -2.36 -26.35 12.54
C VAL A 69 -2.64 -27.84 12.77
N LEU A 70 -3.49 -28.45 11.93
CA LEU A 70 -3.82 -29.87 12.02
C LEU A 70 -2.65 -30.78 11.60
N SER A 71 -1.78 -30.31 10.71
CA SER A 71 -0.65 -31.12 10.20
C SER A 71 0.58 -31.07 11.12
N GLY A 72 0.69 -30.09 12.02
CA GLY A 72 1.80 -29.95 12.98
C GLY A 72 3.19 -29.77 12.34
N LYS A 73 3.27 -29.61 11.02
CA LYS A 73 4.52 -29.48 10.27
C LYS A 73 4.80 -28.01 9.98
N LYS A 74 5.86 -27.48 10.59
CA LYS A 74 6.48 -26.21 10.16
C LYS A 74 7.14 -26.45 8.80
N PRO A 75 6.90 -25.61 7.79
CA PRO A 75 7.60 -25.75 6.51
C PRO A 75 9.09 -25.43 6.69
N GLU A 76 9.95 -26.07 5.88
CA GLU A 76 11.42 -25.90 5.98
C GLU A 76 11.86 -24.46 5.74
N ASN A 77 11.11 -23.70 4.93
CA ASN A 77 11.35 -22.30 4.62
C ASN A 77 10.55 -21.32 5.52
N ALA A 78 10.07 -21.75 6.69
CA ALA A 78 9.19 -20.93 7.52
C ALA A 78 9.76 -19.56 7.91
N ASP A 79 11.06 -19.47 8.16
CA ASP A 79 11.66 -18.20 8.57
C ASP A 79 11.74 -17.21 7.40
N GLU A 80 11.96 -17.70 6.17
CA GLU A 80 11.84 -16.90 4.94
C GLU A 80 10.40 -16.45 4.70
N LEU A 81 9.43 -17.37 4.85
CA LEU A 81 8.01 -17.05 4.66
C LEU A 81 7.51 -16.02 5.70
N LYS A 82 7.98 -16.11 6.95
CA LYS A 82 7.72 -15.08 7.98
C LYS A 82 8.30 -13.73 7.57
N ALA A 83 9.56 -13.68 7.14
CA ALA A 83 10.19 -12.44 6.72
C ALA A 83 9.47 -11.79 5.53
N LYS A 84 8.98 -12.60 4.56
CA LYS A 84 8.14 -12.12 3.46
C LYS A 84 6.81 -11.58 3.95
N LEU A 85 6.15 -12.28 4.87
CA LEU A 85 4.88 -11.85 5.46
C LEU A 85 5.02 -10.54 6.23
N GLU A 86 6.07 -10.41 7.06
CA GLU A 86 6.37 -9.20 7.83
C GLU A 86 6.62 -8.00 6.91
N LYS A 87 7.39 -8.18 5.83
CA LYS A 87 7.61 -7.14 4.81
C LYS A 87 6.31 -6.72 4.14
N LEU A 88 5.45 -7.68 3.80
CA LEU A 88 4.17 -7.40 3.15
C LEU A 88 3.19 -6.69 4.10
N GLN A 89 3.19 -7.06 5.38
CA GLN A 89 2.41 -6.37 6.41
C GLN A 89 2.91 -4.94 6.65
N ALA A 90 4.23 -4.73 6.72
CA ALA A 90 4.83 -3.40 6.84
C ALA A 90 4.47 -2.52 5.63
N SER A 91 4.51 -3.09 4.43
CA SER A 91 4.07 -2.47 3.18
C SER A 91 2.59 -2.05 3.22
N VAL A 92 1.70 -2.95 3.64
CA VAL A 92 0.27 -2.64 3.81
C VAL A 92 0.05 -1.53 4.83
N LYS A 93 0.77 -1.57 5.97
CA LYS A 93 0.70 -0.52 6.99
C LYS A 93 1.14 0.83 6.42
N ALA A 94 2.26 0.87 5.72
CA ALA A 94 2.78 2.07 5.08
C ALA A 94 1.77 2.66 4.06
N LEU A 95 1.15 1.84 3.23
CA LEU A 95 0.09 2.28 2.33
C LEU A 95 -1.12 2.82 3.09
N THR A 96 -1.53 2.14 4.16
CA THR A 96 -2.70 2.51 4.96
C THR A 96 -2.52 3.89 5.61
N GLU A 97 -1.38 4.14 6.25
CA GLU A 97 -1.08 5.44 6.87
C GLU A 97 -1.18 6.61 5.87
N ARG A 98 -0.73 6.39 4.62
CA ARG A 98 -0.78 7.40 3.56
C ARG A 98 -2.18 7.59 3.01
N MET A 99 -2.92 6.49 2.84
CA MET A 99 -4.34 6.52 2.48
C MET A 99 -5.15 7.33 3.50
N GLU A 100 -4.89 7.14 4.80
CA GLU A 100 -5.57 7.85 5.89
C GLU A 100 -5.31 9.36 5.85
N ILE A 101 -4.12 9.80 5.44
CA ILE A 101 -3.83 11.23 5.26
C ILE A 101 -4.71 11.81 4.14
N TYR A 102 -4.77 11.17 2.97
CA TYR A 102 -5.61 11.63 1.87
C TYR A 102 -7.11 11.55 2.23
N ALA A 103 -7.55 10.51 2.94
CA ALA A 103 -8.94 10.35 3.36
C ALA A 103 -9.35 11.39 4.41
N SER A 104 -8.47 11.69 5.36
CA SER A 104 -8.68 12.73 6.37
C SER A 104 -8.84 14.10 5.70
N GLU A 105 -7.95 14.45 4.77
CA GLU A 105 -8.03 15.72 4.04
C GLU A 105 -9.29 15.80 3.16
N LEU A 106 -9.69 14.69 2.52
CA LEU A 106 -10.92 14.62 1.73
C LEU A 106 -12.14 14.94 2.61
N LYS A 107 -12.21 14.31 3.79
CA LYS A 107 -13.29 14.54 4.76
C LYS A 107 -13.33 15.99 5.22
N SER A 108 -12.17 16.60 5.48
CA SER A 108 -12.07 18.02 5.83
C SER A 108 -12.58 18.95 4.73
N LYS A 109 -12.42 18.60 3.45
CA LYS A 109 -12.93 19.40 2.32
C LYS A 109 -14.40 19.15 1.98
N GLN A 110 -14.96 18.00 2.34
CA GLN A 110 -16.37 17.67 2.10
C GLN A 110 -17.30 18.11 3.24
N GLY A 111 -16.77 18.27 4.45
CA GLY A 111 -17.53 18.68 5.64
C GLY A 111 -17.28 20.11 6.10
N GLY A 112 -16.55 20.92 5.31
CA GLY A 112 -16.25 22.33 5.57
C GLY A 112 -17.05 23.27 4.68
#